data_AF-A0A1Y1ZNF7-F1
#
_entry.id   AF-A0A1Y1ZNF7-F1
#
_cell.length_a   1.000
_cell.length_b   1.000
_cell.length_c   1.000
_cell.angle_alpha   90.00
_cell.angle_beta   90.00
_cell.angle_gamma   90.00
#
_symmetry.space_group_name_H-M   'P 1'
#
loop_
_entity.id
_entity.type
_entity.pdbx_description
1 polymer ?
#
loop_
_entity_poly.entity_id
_entity_poly.type
_entity_poly.pdbx_seq_one_letter_code
_entity_poly.pdbx_strand_id
1 'polypeptide(L)'
;MKFTKLFTIVSAFALSVSAKYWDNVERTEFYSMIENKVPQIHVTLTDQEWNEIVQFAQVKSRVDVHEIPEYDAKMKFILDGKEEEYKIEFRLGGKSSMEFSRPGYNFKIKGSGKTLHGTKQFRLRSEQRDPTYMRTKLTSEILLKSGLITTDSGYTELYINNQYMGFWVISDSIKKSWITRNFGEVGEEVKTLYQCKIDSIRIDNNTAKTACLNAYNEFLDYKEPFNKFVDQVNASKTRADLEKFLDVDNFLKYVAWEYLVGSWDHFLGPFGHNLYWYQQPNGIWVYLPYDFDLDLGACLWSDQFSSKSYTTAGDNIQFPAIAFKDFELEHPIIKILVHDDDTRFREIIGDVVSKVFNPDTLLPRIDELKKLVEPYIKKNIETGAGKINKVCPKQANWTMDDFYENCEYTYLYDTKDYVKAFGLKDWIRRRYNTVAAYYGIDDKTHKLIEPRPEPKYFPYVEDNYIERVTDRMAHHHIGNPLPPYTPNTSYEDNTVPVIGVNQFALENKKKQGSSEQPKETTECWSSKLGYKCCSRGCNTAVVVTDNDGAWGVENGEWCGVQCDVNSYECPNQKNGYPCCQTCDVYLTDADGKWGVENGNWCSIKDSCF
;
A
#
# COMPACT_ATOMS: atom_id res chain seq x y z
N MET A 1 -18.15 49.46 3.23
CA MET A 1 -18.65 48.16 2.74
C MET A 1 -17.56 47.13 2.94
N LYS A 2 -17.77 46.18 3.86
CA LYS A 2 -16.81 45.11 4.18
C LYS A 2 -17.04 43.95 3.20
N PHE A 3 -15.98 43.52 2.52
CA PHE A 3 -15.92 42.25 1.81
C PHE A 3 -15.81 41.11 2.83
N THR A 4 -16.77 40.19 2.84
CA THR A 4 -16.74 39.01 3.71
C THR A 4 -16.63 37.75 2.84
N LYS A 5 -15.44 37.14 2.93
CA LYS A 5 -15.09 35.71 2.81
C LYS A 5 -16.14 34.78 2.16
N LEU A 6 -15.80 34.29 0.96
CA LEU A 6 -16.33 33.06 0.40
C LEU A 6 -15.18 32.06 0.23
N PHE A 7 -14.91 31.23 1.25
CA PHE A 7 -13.99 30.09 1.16
C PHE A 7 -14.24 29.12 2.32
N THR A 8 -15.17 28.16 2.15
CA THR A 8 -15.20 26.90 2.92
C THR A 8 -16.25 25.92 2.35
N ILE A 9 -16.00 25.36 1.16
CA ILE A 9 -16.74 24.14 0.70
C ILE A 9 -15.79 23.02 0.23
N VAL A 10 -14.47 23.27 0.16
CA VAL A 10 -13.52 22.29 -0.41
C VAL A 10 -13.02 21.23 0.60
N SER A 11 -13.23 21.39 1.91
CA SER A 11 -12.72 20.43 2.92
C SER A 11 -13.63 19.23 3.21
N ALA A 12 -14.96 19.35 3.09
CA ALA A 12 -15.86 18.24 3.42
C ALA A 12 -15.89 17.16 2.34
N PHE A 13 -15.81 17.54 1.06
CA PHE A 13 -15.82 16.61 -0.06
C PHE A 13 -14.55 15.73 -0.10
N ALA A 14 -13.37 16.32 0.15
CA ALA A 14 -12.10 15.59 0.15
C ALA A 14 -12.01 14.54 1.28
N LEU A 15 -12.54 14.85 2.47
CA LEU A 15 -12.58 13.90 3.59
C LEU A 15 -13.55 12.74 3.33
N SER A 16 -14.67 12.99 2.64
CA SER A 16 -15.67 11.94 2.33
C SER A 16 -15.23 10.96 1.22
N VAL A 17 -14.36 11.39 0.30
CA VAL A 17 -13.87 10.56 -0.82
C VAL A 17 -12.77 9.60 -0.36
N SER A 18 -11.86 10.04 0.52
CA SER A 18 -10.77 9.19 1.01
C SER A 18 -11.24 8.03 1.90
N ALA A 19 -12.27 8.25 2.73
CA ALA A 19 -12.85 7.18 3.54
C ALA A 19 -13.37 6.02 2.66
N LYS A 20 -14.05 6.36 1.55
CA LYS A 20 -14.58 5.38 0.59
C LYS A 20 -13.50 4.58 -0.13
N TYR A 21 -12.37 5.20 -0.47
CA TYR A 21 -11.32 4.51 -1.21
C TYR A 21 -10.72 3.32 -0.43
N TRP A 22 -10.75 3.37 0.91
CA TRP A 22 -10.21 2.32 1.77
C TRP A 22 -11.28 1.43 2.42
N ASP A 23 -12.53 1.54 1.99
CA ASP A 23 -13.59 0.66 2.47
C ASP A 23 -13.19 -0.82 2.28
N ASN A 24 -13.41 -1.62 3.32
CA ASN A 24 -13.09 -3.05 3.37
C ASN A 24 -11.59 -3.42 3.25
N VAL A 25 -10.67 -2.46 3.39
CA VAL A 25 -9.23 -2.71 3.40
C VAL A 25 -8.66 -2.46 4.79
N GLU A 26 -8.14 -3.52 5.42
CA GLU A 26 -7.48 -3.39 6.71
C GLU A 26 -6.06 -2.84 6.52
N ARG A 27 -5.79 -1.74 7.19
CA ARG A 27 -4.49 -1.06 7.17
C ARG A 27 -3.94 -0.91 8.57
N THR A 28 -2.63 -0.79 8.65
CA THR A 28 -1.96 -0.54 9.93
C THR A 28 -2.32 0.87 10.39
N GLU A 29 -2.72 1.01 11.66
CA GLU A 29 -3.27 2.24 12.25
C GLU A 29 -2.44 3.48 11.88
N PHE A 30 -1.12 3.41 12.00
CA PHE A 30 -0.21 4.49 11.62
C PHE A 30 -0.46 5.03 10.20
N TYR A 31 -0.56 4.15 9.20
CA TYR A 31 -0.71 4.54 7.81
C TYR A 31 -2.12 5.01 7.48
N SER A 32 -3.13 4.47 8.17
CA SER A 32 -4.50 5.00 8.11
C SER A 32 -4.59 6.43 8.65
N MET A 33 -3.89 6.73 9.74
CA MET A 33 -3.90 8.07 10.36
C MET A 33 -3.28 9.15 9.47
N ILE A 34 -2.27 8.79 8.69
CA ILE A 34 -1.52 9.72 7.83
C ILE A 34 -2.00 9.70 6.37
N GLU A 35 -3.09 9.00 6.07
CA GLU A 35 -3.52 8.74 4.70
C GLU A 35 -3.69 10.01 3.85
N ASN A 36 -4.28 11.06 4.44
CA ASN A 36 -4.47 12.36 3.78
C ASN A 36 -3.65 13.47 4.44
N LYS A 37 -2.55 13.11 5.13
CA LYS A 37 -1.79 14.03 5.97
C LYS A 37 -0.30 13.78 5.82
N VAL A 38 0.48 14.84 5.98
CA VAL A 38 1.95 14.76 6.03
C VAL A 38 2.39 15.16 7.43
N PRO A 39 2.56 14.22 8.37
CA PRO A 39 3.10 14.49 9.70
C PRO A 39 4.55 15.01 9.64
N GLN A 40 5.04 15.44 10.78
CA GLN A 40 6.44 15.76 10.99
C GLN A 40 7.10 14.73 11.91
N ILE A 41 8.30 14.30 11.53
CA ILE A 41 9.19 13.51 12.37
C ILE A 41 10.40 14.38 12.71
N HIS A 42 10.62 14.61 14.00
CA HIS A 42 11.78 15.32 14.53
C HIS A 42 12.70 14.32 15.21
N VAL A 43 13.95 14.24 14.77
CA VAL A 43 14.98 13.39 15.38
C VAL A 43 15.98 14.27 16.11
N THR A 44 16.29 13.91 17.35
CA THR A 44 17.32 14.54 18.16
C THR A 44 18.40 13.53 18.53
N LEU A 45 19.64 13.85 18.17
CA LEU A 45 20.86 13.12 18.48
C LEU A 45 22.00 14.11 18.73
N THR A 46 23.15 13.66 19.22
CA THR A 46 24.28 14.58 19.45
C THR A 46 24.86 15.09 18.13
N ASP A 47 25.49 16.26 18.15
CA ASP A 47 26.16 16.82 16.96
C ASP A 47 27.28 15.90 16.47
N GLN A 48 27.95 15.19 17.38
CA GLN A 48 28.96 14.20 17.01
C GLN A 48 28.36 13.06 16.19
N GLU A 49 27.31 12.41 16.69
CA GLU A 49 26.64 11.30 15.99
C GLU A 49 26.08 11.74 14.64
N TRP A 50 25.49 12.95 14.57
CA TRP A 50 25.02 13.49 13.30
C TRP A 50 26.15 13.73 12.30
N ASN A 51 27.28 14.28 12.76
CA ASN A 51 28.45 14.46 11.92
C ASN A 51 28.99 13.12 11.40
N GLU A 52 29.02 12.08 12.23
CA GLU A 52 29.43 10.73 11.82
C GLU A 52 28.50 10.17 10.73
N ILE A 53 27.17 10.33 10.87
CA ILE A 53 26.18 9.96 9.85
C ILE A 53 26.46 10.71 8.54
N VAL A 54 26.67 12.03 8.60
CA VAL A 54 26.96 12.84 7.40
C VAL A 54 28.26 12.41 6.74
N GLN A 55 29.32 12.13 7.51
CA GLN A 55 30.58 11.62 6.96
C GLN A 55 30.39 10.25 6.29
N PHE A 56 29.65 9.34 6.93
CA PHE A 56 29.34 8.03 6.37
C PHE A 56 28.50 8.10 5.08
N ALA A 57 27.70 9.15 4.93
CA ALA A 57 26.95 9.41 3.71
C ALA A 57 27.82 9.88 2.53
N GLN A 58 29.08 10.29 2.73
CA GLN A 58 29.94 10.79 1.64
C GLN A 58 30.50 9.65 0.77
N VAL A 59 29.64 9.05 -0.05
CA VAL A 59 30.00 7.90 -0.90
C VAL A 59 29.77 8.19 -2.37
N LYS A 60 30.74 7.80 -3.21
CA LYS A 60 30.61 7.80 -4.67
C LYS A 60 30.03 6.50 -5.21
N SER A 61 30.45 5.39 -4.64
CA SER A 61 29.90 4.07 -4.94
C SER A 61 29.92 3.20 -3.68
N ARG A 62 28.93 2.33 -3.52
CA ARG A 62 28.88 1.34 -2.45
C ARG A 62 28.97 -0.07 -3.02
N VAL A 63 30.19 -0.46 -3.38
CA VAL A 63 30.46 -1.85 -3.79
C VAL A 63 30.49 -2.79 -2.58
N ASP A 64 31.02 -2.36 -1.42
CA ASP A 64 31.28 -3.27 -0.28
C ASP A 64 31.13 -2.63 1.11
N VAL A 65 29.96 -2.06 1.45
CA VAL A 65 29.83 -1.48 2.79
C VAL A 65 29.53 -2.53 3.86
N HIS A 66 30.53 -2.67 4.73
CA HIS A 66 30.49 -3.30 6.03
C HIS A 66 29.57 -2.48 6.94
N GLU A 67 28.57 -3.15 7.52
CA GLU A 67 27.63 -2.70 8.56
C GLU A 67 27.38 -1.18 8.70
N ILE A 68 26.16 -0.73 8.40
CA ILE A 68 25.76 0.67 8.58
C ILE A 68 25.65 0.97 10.09
N PRO A 69 26.38 1.97 10.62
CA PRO A 69 26.31 2.33 12.04
C PRO A 69 24.90 2.68 12.50
N GLU A 70 24.56 2.25 13.71
CA GLU A 70 23.27 2.50 14.35
C GLU A 70 23.43 3.44 15.56
N TYR A 71 22.50 4.37 15.71
CA TYR A 71 22.56 5.42 16.72
C TYR A 71 21.29 5.42 17.57
N ASP A 72 21.44 5.62 18.88
CA ASP A 72 20.32 5.86 19.77
C ASP A 72 19.88 7.33 19.66
N ALA A 73 18.63 7.56 19.33
CA ALA A 73 18.08 8.91 19.18
C ALA A 73 16.72 9.06 19.85
N LYS A 74 16.29 10.31 20.03
CA LYS A 74 14.91 10.64 20.37
C LYS A 74 14.17 11.03 19.11
N MET A 75 12.93 10.56 19.00
CA MET A 75 12.02 10.92 17.93
C MET A 75 10.78 11.58 18.53
N LYS A 76 10.38 12.71 17.97
CA LYS A 76 9.08 13.32 18.20
C LYS A 76 8.27 13.22 16.92
N PHE A 77 7.11 12.57 17.01
CA PHE A 77 6.13 12.48 15.94
C PHE A 77 5.05 13.54 16.17
N ILE A 78 4.73 14.33 15.15
CA ILE A 78 3.74 15.41 15.23
C ILE A 78 2.69 15.23 14.15
N LEU A 79 1.43 15.08 14.56
CA LEU A 79 0.27 15.00 13.68
C LEU A 79 -0.86 15.87 14.24
N ASP A 80 -1.38 16.79 13.42
CA ASP A 80 -2.44 17.74 13.82
C ASP A 80 -2.16 18.50 15.13
N GLY A 81 -0.89 18.86 15.36
CA GLY A 81 -0.45 19.54 16.58
C GLY A 81 -0.35 18.67 17.84
N LYS A 82 -0.68 17.37 17.75
CA LYS A 82 -0.42 16.40 18.82
C LYS A 82 1.01 15.87 18.69
N GLU A 83 1.71 15.81 19.80
CA GLU A 83 3.09 15.35 19.88
C GLU A 83 3.19 14.02 20.61
N GLU A 84 3.98 13.10 20.07
CA GLU A 84 4.31 11.82 20.70
C GLU A 84 5.83 11.59 20.67
N GLU A 85 6.40 11.16 21.79
CA GLU A 85 7.85 10.98 21.92
C GLU A 85 8.25 9.50 22.04
N TYR A 86 9.33 9.14 21.34
CA TYR A 86 9.85 7.80 21.26
C TYR A 86 11.37 7.79 21.40
N LYS A 87 11.91 6.77 22.06
CA LYS A 87 13.32 6.39 21.90
C LYS A 87 13.43 5.50 20.67
N ILE A 88 14.40 5.76 19.80
CA ILE A 88 14.57 5.03 18.55
C ILE A 88 16.01 4.58 18.36
N GLU A 89 16.20 3.51 17.60
CA GLU A 89 17.45 3.26 16.86
C GLU A 89 17.28 3.90 15.48
N PHE A 90 18.29 4.67 15.07
CA PHE A 90 18.31 5.48 13.85
C PHE A 90 19.59 5.23 13.06
N ARG A 91 19.47 5.08 11.74
CA ARG A 91 20.62 4.90 10.85
C ARG A 91 20.30 5.30 9.42
N LEU A 92 21.34 5.42 8.60
CA LEU A 92 21.17 5.53 7.15
C LEU A 92 20.56 4.25 6.55
N GLY A 93 19.81 4.42 5.46
CA GLY A 93 19.11 3.36 4.75
C GLY A 93 19.52 3.25 3.29
N GLY A 94 19.37 2.05 2.74
CA GLY A 94 19.63 1.74 1.33
C GLY A 94 20.92 0.96 1.10
N LYS A 95 21.28 0.79 -0.18
CA LYS A 95 22.58 0.29 -0.65
C LYS A 95 23.06 1.21 -1.77
N SER A 96 22.51 1.01 -2.97
CA SER A 96 22.72 1.88 -4.14
C SER A 96 22.10 3.27 -3.97
N SER A 97 20.96 3.37 -3.27
CA SER A 97 20.29 4.66 -2.98
C SER A 97 21.13 5.61 -2.12
N MET A 98 22.17 5.12 -1.41
CA MET A 98 23.11 6.00 -0.71
C MET A 98 24.10 6.72 -1.64
N GLU A 99 24.27 6.25 -2.88
CA GLU A 99 25.10 6.91 -3.89
C GLU A 99 24.44 8.19 -4.44
N PHE A 100 23.20 8.46 -4.06
CA PHE A 100 22.49 9.69 -4.42
C PHE A 100 22.67 10.78 -3.36
N SER A 101 22.36 12.02 -3.72
CA SER A 101 22.51 13.18 -2.82
C SER A 101 21.72 13.09 -1.51
N ARG A 102 20.52 12.47 -1.53
CA ARG A 102 19.63 12.29 -0.37
C ARG A 102 19.51 10.80 0.03
N PRO A 103 20.45 10.23 0.79
CA PRO A 103 20.31 8.86 1.28
C PRO A 103 19.07 8.71 2.19
N GLY A 104 18.48 7.52 2.22
CA GLY A 104 17.34 7.22 3.08
C GLY A 104 17.73 7.02 4.55
N TYR A 105 16.72 6.79 5.39
CA TYR A 105 16.89 6.54 6.82
C TYR A 105 16.05 5.34 7.27
N ASN A 106 16.55 4.57 8.23
CA ASN A 106 15.83 3.48 8.87
C ASN A 106 15.59 3.80 10.35
N PHE A 107 14.40 3.48 10.83
CA PHE A 107 13.93 3.75 12.18
C PHE A 107 13.49 2.44 12.85
N LYS A 108 13.79 2.28 14.13
CA LYS A 108 13.22 1.24 14.99
C LYS A 108 12.83 1.84 16.34
N ILE A 109 11.55 1.77 16.69
CA ILE A 109 11.06 2.20 18.00
C ILE A 109 11.64 1.27 19.09
N LYS A 110 12.28 1.81 20.13
CA LYS A 110 12.83 1.04 21.26
C LYS A 110 11.78 0.79 22.33
N GLY A 111 12.01 -0.22 23.17
CA GLY A 111 11.15 -0.60 24.28
C GLY A 111 10.19 -1.75 23.94
N SER A 112 9.97 -2.66 24.90
CA SER A 112 9.04 -3.78 24.72
C SER A 112 7.60 -3.28 24.55
N GLY A 113 6.87 -3.84 23.59
CA GLY A 113 5.48 -3.45 23.27
C GLY A 113 5.28 -2.05 22.68
N LYS A 114 6.33 -1.22 22.59
CA LYS A 114 6.22 0.14 22.04
C LYS A 114 6.23 0.12 20.51
N THR A 115 5.25 0.78 19.90
CA THR A 115 5.13 0.97 18.45
C THR A 115 4.66 2.39 18.19
N LEU A 116 4.90 2.91 16.99
CA LEU A 116 4.21 4.07 16.45
C LEU A 116 2.94 3.55 15.79
N HIS A 117 1.81 3.57 16.51
CA HIS A 117 0.49 3.14 16.01
C HIS A 117 0.53 1.81 15.23
N GLY A 118 1.07 0.77 15.87
CA GLY A 118 1.22 -0.57 15.31
C GLY A 118 2.51 -0.81 14.51
N THR A 119 3.27 0.23 14.17
CA THR A 119 4.52 0.13 13.40
C THR A 119 5.76 0.18 14.30
N LYS A 120 6.59 -0.88 14.27
CA LYS A 120 7.82 -0.97 15.06
C LYS A 120 9.06 -0.46 14.32
N GLN A 121 9.13 -0.72 13.02
CA GLN A 121 10.26 -0.40 12.17
C GLN A 121 9.74 0.14 10.84
N PHE A 122 10.30 1.26 10.39
CA PHE A 122 9.91 1.89 9.14
C PHE A 122 11.12 2.59 8.52
N ARG A 123 10.97 2.99 7.25
CA ARG A 123 12.03 3.61 6.46
C ARG A 123 11.53 4.91 5.88
N LEU A 124 12.43 5.89 5.77
CA LEU A 124 12.24 7.08 4.97
C LEU A 124 13.05 6.96 3.68
N ARG A 125 12.35 7.01 2.56
CA ARG A 125 12.90 6.93 1.20
C ARG A 125 12.85 8.31 0.56
N SER A 126 13.96 8.69 -0.08
CA SER A 126 14.06 10.00 -0.74
C SER A 126 13.39 10.04 -2.09
N GLU A 127 13.07 8.88 -2.67
CA GLU A 127 12.42 8.71 -3.97
C GLU A 127 13.09 9.55 -5.08
N GLN A 128 14.40 9.77 -5.02
CA GLN A 128 15.09 10.69 -5.94
C GLN A 128 14.93 10.31 -7.42
N ARG A 129 14.66 9.04 -7.73
CA ARG A 129 14.42 8.58 -9.10
C ARG A 129 12.98 8.82 -9.57
N ASP A 130 12.04 9.02 -8.65
CA ASP A 130 10.64 9.23 -8.95
C ASP A 130 10.32 10.74 -8.94
N PRO A 131 10.03 11.36 -10.10
CA PRO A 131 9.64 12.77 -10.14
C PRO A 131 8.31 13.05 -9.40
N THR A 132 7.51 12.02 -9.11
CA THR A 132 6.17 12.16 -8.52
C THR A 132 6.12 11.90 -7.01
N TYR A 133 7.07 11.14 -6.46
CA TYR A 133 7.03 10.58 -5.10
C TYR A 133 5.80 9.69 -4.83
N MET A 134 5.08 9.23 -5.87
CA MET A 134 3.82 8.50 -5.74
C MET A 134 3.93 7.02 -6.09
N ARG A 135 5.00 6.57 -6.74
CA ARG A 135 5.10 5.17 -7.21
C ARG A 135 5.00 4.17 -6.07
N THR A 136 5.83 4.34 -5.04
CA THR A 136 5.77 3.50 -3.83
C THR A 136 4.38 3.51 -3.18
N LYS A 137 3.75 4.70 -3.10
CA LYS A 137 2.41 4.86 -2.55
C LYS A 137 1.40 4.07 -3.37
N LEU A 138 1.18 4.45 -4.62
CA LEU A 138 0.21 3.82 -5.53
C LEU A 138 0.39 2.31 -5.63
N THR A 139 1.63 1.83 -5.76
CA THR A 139 1.93 0.40 -5.81
C THR A 139 1.49 -0.32 -4.53
N SER A 140 1.81 0.22 -3.35
CA SER A 140 1.35 -0.36 -2.08
C SER A 140 -0.17 -0.36 -1.98
N GLU A 141 -0.86 0.66 -2.48
CA GLU A 141 -2.33 0.70 -2.49
C GLU A 141 -2.95 -0.32 -3.45
N ILE A 142 -2.36 -0.50 -4.64
CA ILE A 142 -2.81 -1.52 -5.60
C ILE A 142 -2.76 -2.90 -4.95
N LEU A 143 -1.67 -3.23 -4.24
CA LEU A 143 -1.54 -4.48 -3.51
C LEU A 143 -2.57 -4.60 -2.37
N LEU A 144 -2.68 -3.58 -1.51
CA LEU A 144 -3.60 -3.58 -0.36
C LEU A 144 -5.08 -3.64 -0.77
N LYS A 145 -5.50 -2.86 -1.80
CA LYS A 145 -6.86 -2.92 -2.34
C LYS A 145 -7.15 -4.21 -3.09
N SER A 146 -6.11 -4.87 -3.59
CA SER A 146 -6.19 -6.25 -4.07
C SER A 146 -6.24 -7.27 -2.91
N GLY A 147 -6.26 -6.83 -1.66
CA GLY A 147 -6.27 -7.65 -0.45
C GLY A 147 -4.95 -8.36 -0.12
N LEU A 148 -3.88 -8.08 -0.88
CA LEU A 148 -2.58 -8.66 -0.63
C LEU A 148 -1.90 -8.05 0.60
N ILE A 149 -1.16 -8.88 1.32
CA ILE A 149 -0.42 -8.48 2.51
C ILE A 149 0.93 -7.87 2.10
N THR A 150 1.04 -6.55 2.11
CA THR A 150 2.27 -5.84 1.73
C THR A 150 2.67 -4.77 2.75
N THR A 151 3.84 -4.17 2.56
CA THR A 151 4.21 -2.95 3.29
C THR A 151 3.33 -1.79 2.86
N ASP A 152 2.79 -1.09 3.85
CA ASP A 152 2.03 0.15 3.64
C ASP A 152 2.99 1.35 3.60
N SER A 153 2.53 2.45 3.02
CA SER A 153 3.31 3.66 2.85
C SER A 153 2.47 4.94 2.95
N GLY A 154 3.17 6.05 3.21
CA GLY A 154 2.62 7.39 3.30
C GLY A 154 3.72 8.44 3.17
N TYR A 155 3.49 9.61 3.76
CA TYR A 155 4.39 10.75 3.63
C TYR A 155 4.77 11.35 4.98
N THR A 156 5.93 12.00 5.05
CA THR A 156 6.33 12.78 6.23
C THR A 156 7.32 13.88 5.85
N GLU A 157 7.34 14.95 6.63
CA GLU A 157 8.50 15.84 6.71
C GLU A 157 9.48 15.33 7.77
N LEU A 158 10.78 15.49 7.53
CA LEU A 158 11.83 15.12 8.48
C LEU A 158 12.58 16.36 8.98
N TYR A 159 12.87 16.37 10.27
CA TYR A 159 13.76 17.32 10.91
C TYR A 159 14.82 16.55 11.70
N ILE A 160 16.09 16.95 11.61
CA ILE A 160 17.19 16.40 12.41
C ILE A 160 17.86 17.56 13.14
N ASN A 161 17.91 17.50 14.47
CA ASN A 161 18.44 18.58 15.31
C ASN A 161 17.85 19.97 14.95
N ASN A 162 16.53 20.02 14.77
CA ASN A 162 15.74 21.18 14.34
C ASN A 162 16.02 21.69 12.92
N GLN A 163 16.93 21.05 12.17
CA GLN A 163 17.16 21.37 10.77
C GLN A 163 16.14 20.61 9.90
N TYR A 164 15.49 21.33 8.97
CA TYR A 164 14.61 20.70 7.99
C TYR A 164 15.41 19.82 7.00
N MET A 165 15.00 18.56 6.89
CA MET A 165 15.64 17.53 6.06
C MET A 165 14.80 17.12 4.85
N GLY A 166 13.68 17.81 4.61
CA GLY A 166 12.89 17.63 3.39
C GLY A 166 11.65 16.76 3.57
N PHE A 167 11.03 16.47 2.44
CA PHE A 167 9.86 15.63 2.27
C PHE A 167 10.26 14.20 1.89
N TRP A 168 9.63 13.20 2.51
CA TRP A 168 10.01 11.78 2.40
C TRP A 168 8.79 10.88 2.24
N VAL A 169 8.96 9.81 1.48
CA VAL A 169 8.04 8.66 1.54
C VAL A 169 8.41 7.82 2.76
N ILE A 170 7.44 7.55 3.62
CA ILE A 170 7.58 6.65 4.76
C ILE A 170 6.96 5.30 4.39
N SER A 171 7.68 4.21 4.65
CA SER A 171 7.23 2.85 4.33
C SER A 171 7.52 1.89 5.47
N ASP A 172 6.65 0.89 5.63
CA ASP A 172 6.81 -0.15 6.64
C ASP A 172 8.01 -1.04 6.34
N SER A 173 8.41 -1.87 7.30
CA SER A 173 9.49 -2.84 7.15
C SER A 173 9.05 -4.23 7.55
N ILE A 174 9.21 -5.17 6.61
CA ILE A 174 9.00 -6.60 6.84
C ILE A 174 10.04 -7.11 7.83
N LYS A 175 9.61 -7.17 9.09
CA LYS A 175 10.35 -7.62 10.28
C LYS A 175 9.38 -8.30 11.23
N LYS A 176 9.88 -8.83 12.35
CA LYS A 176 9.10 -9.65 13.28
C LYS A 176 7.75 -9.00 13.64
N SER A 177 7.75 -7.72 14.03
CA SER A 177 6.50 -7.03 14.39
C SER A 177 5.50 -6.95 13.24
N TRP A 178 5.98 -6.76 12.01
CA TRP A 178 5.14 -6.72 10.81
C TRP A 178 4.59 -8.12 10.50
N ILE A 179 5.43 -9.16 10.58
CA ILE A 179 5.02 -10.55 10.38
C ILE A 179 3.96 -10.92 11.42
N THR A 180 4.19 -10.61 12.70
CA THR A 180 3.24 -10.91 13.78
C THR A 180 1.90 -10.20 13.56
N ARG A 181 1.92 -8.93 13.15
CA ARG A 181 0.70 -8.16 12.90
C ARG A 181 -0.13 -8.71 11.74
N ASN A 182 0.52 -9.20 10.69
CA ASN A 182 -0.17 -9.63 9.47
C ASN A 182 -0.53 -11.13 9.46
N PHE A 183 0.26 -11.98 10.11
CA PHE A 183 0.09 -13.43 10.09
C PHE A 183 -0.33 -14.00 11.46
N GLY A 184 -0.37 -13.20 12.52
CA GLY A 184 -0.70 -13.64 13.88
C GLY A 184 0.52 -14.00 14.72
N GLU A 185 0.32 -14.68 15.85
CA GLU A 185 1.45 -15.08 16.71
C GLU A 185 2.33 -16.12 16.01
N VAL A 186 3.61 -15.78 15.86
CA VAL A 186 4.61 -16.54 15.10
C VAL A 186 5.73 -17.10 15.99
N GLY A 187 5.42 -17.32 17.27
CA GLY A 187 6.39 -17.73 18.29
C GLY A 187 7.33 -16.60 18.73
N GLU A 188 8.28 -16.92 19.60
CA GLU A 188 9.25 -15.93 20.11
C GLU A 188 10.22 -15.43 19.02
N GLU A 189 10.44 -16.18 17.94
CA GLU A 189 11.41 -15.85 16.89
C GLU A 189 10.85 -16.17 15.50
N VAL A 190 11.14 -15.33 14.50
CA VAL A 190 10.76 -15.58 13.10
C VAL A 190 11.97 -16.16 12.37
N LYS A 191 12.16 -17.48 12.45
CA LYS A 191 13.33 -18.16 11.89
C LYS A 191 13.29 -18.35 10.38
N THR A 192 12.10 -18.37 9.79
CA THR A 192 11.86 -18.76 8.39
C THR A 192 11.55 -17.59 7.48
N LEU A 193 12.15 -16.42 7.74
CA LEU A 193 12.04 -15.24 6.88
C LEU A 193 13.34 -15.05 6.11
N TYR A 194 13.30 -15.20 4.79
CA TYR A 194 14.45 -15.13 3.90
C TYR A 194 14.30 -13.91 3.00
N GLN A 195 15.33 -13.07 2.95
CA GLN A 195 15.36 -11.87 2.14
C GLN A 195 16.30 -12.05 0.95
N CYS A 196 15.80 -11.77 -0.25
CA CYS A 196 16.57 -11.82 -1.48
C CYS A 196 17.01 -10.39 -1.83
N LYS A 197 18.32 -10.12 -1.70
CA LYS A 197 18.94 -8.80 -1.91
C LYS A 197 20.07 -8.80 -2.94
N ILE A 198 20.25 -9.91 -3.63
CA ILE A 198 21.27 -10.05 -4.65
C ILE A 198 20.55 -10.16 -5.98
N ASP A 199 21.05 -9.43 -6.96
CA ASP A 199 20.52 -9.39 -8.30
C ASP A 199 20.53 -10.77 -8.97
N SER A 200 19.62 -10.93 -9.93
CA SER A 200 19.42 -12.09 -10.78
C SER A 200 19.04 -13.39 -10.04
N ILE A 201 18.22 -13.31 -8.97
CA ILE A 201 17.74 -14.54 -8.33
C ILE A 201 16.78 -15.28 -9.24
N ARG A 202 16.88 -16.61 -9.22
CA ARG A 202 15.93 -17.55 -9.81
C ARG A 202 15.83 -18.82 -8.98
N ILE A 203 14.63 -19.38 -8.91
CA ILE A 203 14.38 -20.65 -8.21
C ILE A 203 14.89 -21.83 -9.06
N ASP A 204 14.68 -21.78 -10.36
CA ASP A 204 14.94 -22.86 -11.32
C ASP A 204 16.42 -23.19 -11.54
N ASN A 205 17.31 -22.21 -11.40
CA ASN A 205 18.76 -22.42 -11.51
C ASN A 205 19.46 -22.49 -10.14
N ASN A 206 18.70 -22.60 -9.05
CA ASN A 206 19.17 -22.63 -7.66
C ASN A 206 19.92 -21.38 -7.15
N THR A 207 20.02 -20.29 -7.93
CA THR A 207 20.66 -19.05 -7.46
C THR A 207 19.95 -18.46 -6.23
N ALA A 208 18.64 -18.66 -6.11
CA ALA A 208 17.89 -18.27 -4.91
C ALA A 208 18.49 -18.87 -3.63
N LYS A 209 18.97 -20.12 -3.65
CA LYS A 209 19.53 -20.81 -2.45
C LYS A 209 20.76 -20.11 -1.86
N THR A 210 21.54 -19.43 -2.71
CA THR A 210 22.75 -18.71 -2.28
C THR A 210 22.49 -17.22 -2.10
N ALA A 211 21.57 -16.64 -2.88
CA ALA A 211 21.27 -15.21 -2.91
C ALA A 211 20.25 -14.75 -1.86
N CYS A 212 19.31 -15.62 -1.48
CA CYS A 212 18.31 -15.33 -0.46
C CYS A 212 18.82 -15.82 0.91
N LEU A 213 19.16 -14.86 1.77
CA LEU A 213 19.69 -15.13 3.10
C LEU A 213 18.62 -14.89 4.15
N ASN A 214 18.79 -15.47 5.34
CA ASN A 214 17.88 -15.17 6.44
C ASN A 214 17.86 -13.65 6.72
N ALA A 215 16.68 -13.10 6.98
CA ALA A 215 16.49 -11.68 7.24
C ALA A 215 17.08 -11.20 8.58
N TYR A 216 17.49 -12.14 9.43
CA TYR A 216 18.13 -11.95 10.73
C TYR A 216 19.52 -12.58 10.73
N ASN A 217 20.52 -11.83 11.18
CA ASN A 217 21.93 -12.22 11.10
C ASN A 217 22.23 -13.46 11.96
N GLU A 218 21.54 -13.60 13.09
CA GLU A 218 21.64 -14.74 14.01
C GLU A 218 21.16 -16.06 13.41
N PHE A 219 20.39 -16.02 12.31
CA PHE A 219 19.84 -17.19 11.64
C PHE A 219 20.40 -17.39 10.22
N LEU A 220 21.54 -16.78 9.88
CA LEU A 220 22.14 -16.91 8.54
C LEU A 220 22.41 -18.35 8.12
N ASP A 221 22.76 -19.24 9.06
CA ASP A 221 23.01 -20.67 8.80
C ASP A 221 21.72 -21.50 8.72
N TYR A 222 20.56 -20.94 9.07
CA TYR A 222 19.27 -21.62 9.04
C TYR A 222 18.66 -21.65 7.63
N LYS A 223 19.39 -22.24 6.67
CA LYS A 223 19.06 -22.24 5.22
C LYS A 223 18.29 -23.47 4.75
N GLU A 224 18.29 -24.56 5.51
CA GLU A 224 17.70 -25.84 5.10
C GLU A 224 16.22 -25.72 4.67
N PRO A 225 15.33 -25.03 5.42
CA PRO A 225 13.93 -24.93 5.02
C PRO A 225 13.75 -24.28 3.65
N PHE A 226 14.50 -23.20 3.39
CA PHE A 226 14.44 -22.48 2.12
C PHE A 226 15.04 -23.28 0.96
N ASN A 227 16.14 -23.98 1.19
CA ASN A 227 16.73 -24.87 0.18
C ASN A 227 15.76 -25.97 -0.21
N LYS A 228 15.08 -26.57 0.78
CA LYS A 228 14.05 -27.57 0.56
C LYS A 228 12.85 -27.00 -0.20
N PHE A 229 12.41 -25.79 0.12
CA PHE A 229 11.37 -25.09 -0.64
C PHE A 229 11.74 -24.95 -2.13
N VAL A 230 12.95 -24.47 -2.43
CA VAL A 230 13.45 -24.35 -3.81
C VAL A 230 13.47 -25.72 -4.51
N ASP A 231 13.92 -26.77 -3.82
CA ASP A 231 13.91 -28.14 -4.36
C ASP A 231 12.48 -28.64 -4.65
N GLN A 232 11.53 -28.36 -3.75
CA GLN A 232 10.13 -28.73 -3.91
C GLN A 232 9.47 -28.00 -5.08
N VAL A 233 9.75 -26.70 -5.27
CA VAL A 233 9.28 -25.95 -6.45
C VAL A 233 9.81 -26.56 -7.74
N ASN A 234 11.12 -26.84 -7.80
CA ASN A 234 11.75 -27.42 -9.00
C ASN A 234 11.28 -28.86 -9.29
N ALA A 235 10.95 -29.62 -8.25
CA ALA A 235 10.41 -30.97 -8.38
C ALA A 235 8.94 -30.99 -8.82
N SER A 236 8.16 -29.94 -8.52
CA SER A 236 6.74 -29.86 -8.82
C SER A 236 6.46 -29.95 -10.32
N LYS A 237 5.34 -30.59 -10.69
CA LYS A 237 4.89 -30.75 -12.08
C LYS A 237 3.48 -30.23 -12.32
N THR A 238 2.71 -30.07 -11.25
CA THR A 238 1.34 -29.60 -11.31
C THR A 238 1.12 -28.50 -10.28
N ARG A 239 0.07 -27.70 -10.49
CA ARG A 239 -0.41 -26.74 -9.48
C ARG A 239 -0.67 -27.41 -8.12
N ALA A 240 -1.29 -28.58 -8.12
CA ALA A 240 -1.61 -29.34 -6.90
C ALA A 240 -0.36 -29.78 -6.12
N ASP A 241 0.80 -29.92 -6.77
CA ASP A 241 2.06 -30.16 -6.06
C ASP A 241 2.54 -28.92 -5.31
N LEU A 242 2.43 -27.75 -5.93
CA LEU A 242 2.81 -26.46 -5.35
C LEU A 242 1.90 -26.10 -4.17
N GLU A 243 0.59 -26.32 -4.30
CA GLU A 243 -0.41 -25.99 -3.25
C GLU A 243 -0.18 -26.73 -1.92
N LYS A 244 0.62 -27.81 -1.90
CA LYS A 244 0.98 -28.52 -0.67
C LYS A 244 1.88 -27.70 0.25
N PHE A 245 2.61 -26.71 -0.29
CA PHE A 245 3.61 -25.96 0.45
C PHE A 245 3.70 -24.48 0.06
N LEU A 246 2.99 -24.01 -0.96
CA LEU A 246 2.98 -22.60 -1.41
C LEU A 246 1.54 -22.08 -1.45
N ASP A 247 1.34 -20.85 -1.00
CA ASP A 247 0.10 -20.11 -1.19
C ASP A 247 -0.02 -19.65 -2.66
N VAL A 248 -0.44 -20.57 -3.54
CA VAL A 248 -0.39 -20.41 -5.00
C VAL A 248 -1.25 -19.25 -5.50
N ASP A 249 -2.46 -19.08 -4.98
CA ASP A 249 -3.37 -18.02 -5.45
C ASP A 249 -2.85 -16.62 -5.08
N ASN A 250 -2.31 -16.45 -3.86
CA ASN A 250 -1.68 -15.17 -3.50
C ASN A 250 -0.40 -14.93 -4.30
N PHE A 251 0.42 -15.96 -4.51
CA PHE A 251 1.59 -15.86 -5.39
C PHE A 251 1.22 -15.41 -6.80
N LEU A 252 0.20 -16.03 -7.41
CA LEU A 252 -0.30 -15.64 -8.73
C LEU A 252 -0.84 -14.20 -8.75
N LYS A 253 -1.43 -13.72 -7.65
CA LYS A 253 -1.92 -12.35 -7.56
C LYS A 253 -0.79 -11.33 -7.42
N TYR A 254 0.30 -11.66 -6.74
CA TYR A 254 1.52 -10.84 -6.80
C TYR A 254 2.15 -10.85 -8.20
N VAL A 255 2.17 -12.00 -8.89
CA VAL A 255 2.63 -12.11 -10.28
C VAL A 255 1.79 -11.23 -11.21
N ALA A 256 0.46 -11.22 -11.05
CA ALA A 256 -0.44 -10.34 -11.77
C ALA A 256 -0.12 -8.86 -11.49
N TRP A 257 0.10 -8.50 -10.22
CA TRP A 257 0.53 -7.16 -9.82
C TRP A 257 1.84 -6.75 -10.49
N GLU A 258 2.90 -7.58 -10.41
CA GLU A 258 4.21 -7.27 -11.01
C GLU A 258 4.08 -6.98 -12.51
N TYR A 259 3.26 -7.76 -13.22
CA TYR A 259 2.99 -7.51 -14.63
C TYR A 259 2.25 -6.18 -14.87
N LEU A 260 1.21 -5.88 -14.09
CA LEU A 260 0.41 -4.67 -14.25
C LEU A 260 1.24 -3.40 -13.96
N VAL A 261 2.06 -3.42 -12.90
CA VAL A 261 2.91 -2.28 -12.58
C VAL A 261 4.22 -2.25 -13.37
N GLY A 262 4.52 -3.30 -14.14
CA GLY A 262 5.74 -3.40 -14.93
C GLY A 262 7.00 -3.52 -14.09
N SER A 263 6.89 -4.23 -12.97
CA SER A 263 8.01 -4.45 -12.05
C SER A 263 9.08 -5.31 -12.71
N TRP A 264 10.24 -4.71 -12.98
CA TRP A 264 11.41 -5.39 -13.54
C TRP A 264 12.43 -5.80 -12.47
N ASP A 265 12.26 -5.30 -11.24
CA ASP A 265 13.20 -5.52 -10.14
C ASP A 265 12.75 -6.63 -9.17
N HIS A 266 11.54 -7.18 -9.35
CA HIS A 266 10.99 -8.25 -8.53
C HIS A 266 11.00 -9.62 -9.25
N PHE A 267 10.21 -10.59 -8.78
CA PHE A 267 10.31 -12.01 -9.12
C PHE A 267 10.24 -12.31 -10.63
N LEU A 268 9.33 -11.65 -11.37
CA LEU A 268 9.17 -11.87 -12.82
C LEU A 268 10.27 -11.22 -13.65
N GLY A 269 10.90 -10.20 -13.09
CA GLY A 269 11.87 -9.37 -13.76
C GLY A 269 13.28 -9.96 -13.76
N PRO A 270 14.18 -9.40 -14.56
CA PRO A 270 15.56 -9.88 -14.73
C PRO A 270 16.39 -9.92 -13.46
N PHE A 271 16.07 -9.08 -12.47
CA PHE A 271 16.83 -9.05 -11.22
C PHE A 271 16.29 -10.01 -10.17
N GLY A 272 15.00 -10.40 -10.19
CA GLY A 272 14.46 -11.26 -9.12
C GLY A 272 14.78 -10.72 -7.72
N HIS A 273 14.80 -9.40 -7.54
CA HIS A 273 15.34 -8.75 -6.35
C HIS A 273 14.17 -8.32 -5.44
N ASN A 274 14.47 -7.66 -4.31
CA ASN A 274 13.48 -6.88 -3.56
C ASN A 274 12.26 -7.67 -3.05
N LEU A 275 12.49 -8.92 -2.62
CA LEU A 275 11.46 -9.79 -2.07
C LEU A 275 11.90 -10.56 -0.83
N TYR A 276 10.91 -11.03 -0.08
CA TYR A 276 11.06 -12.02 0.97
C TYR A 276 10.28 -13.29 0.63
N TRP A 277 10.82 -14.41 1.09
CA TRP A 277 10.10 -15.67 1.25
C TRP A 277 9.89 -15.93 2.73
N TYR A 278 8.66 -16.21 3.14
CA TYR A 278 8.34 -16.52 4.51
C TYR A 278 7.61 -17.87 4.59
N GLN A 279 8.13 -18.80 5.41
CA GLN A 279 7.40 -20.01 5.75
C GLN A 279 6.58 -19.77 7.01
N GLN A 280 5.27 -19.88 6.88
CA GLN A 280 4.33 -19.73 7.97
C GLN A 280 4.38 -20.92 8.93
N PRO A 281 3.87 -20.79 10.17
CA PRO A 281 3.81 -21.90 11.14
C PRO A 281 3.09 -23.16 10.65
N ASN A 282 2.15 -23.04 9.70
CA ASN A 282 1.47 -24.18 9.09
C ASN A 282 2.29 -24.86 7.96
N GLY A 283 3.53 -24.41 7.71
CA GLY A 283 4.43 -24.94 6.70
C GLY A 283 4.26 -24.35 5.30
N ILE A 284 3.25 -23.51 5.06
CA ILE A 284 2.98 -22.88 3.76
C ILE A 284 3.87 -21.65 3.56
N TRP A 285 4.50 -21.57 2.40
CA TRP A 285 5.33 -20.46 1.95
C TRP A 285 4.52 -19.34 1.34
N VAL A 286 4.95 -18.10 1.58
CA VAL A 286 4.41 -16.89 0.96
C VAL A 286 5.51 -16.03 0.37
N TYR A 287 5.16 -15.36 -0.71
CA TYR A 287 5.95 -14.33 -1.38
C TYR A 287 5.56 -12.95 -0.84
N LEU A 288 6.54 -12.11 -0.51
CA LEU A 288 6.32 -10.77 0.05
C LEU A 288 7.28 -9.74 -0.60
N PRO A 289 6.81 -8.95 -1.58
CA PRO A 289 7.64 -7.94 -2.24
C PRO A 289 7.80 -6.67 -1.39
N TYR A 290 8.85 -5.88 -1.64
CA TYR A 290 9.11 -4.58 -1.00
C TYR A 290 10.00 -3.69 -1.87
N ASP A 291 10.05 -2.37 -1.63
CA ASP A 291 10.84 -1.39 -2.43
C ASP A 291 10.25 -1.19 -3.84
N PHE A 292 9.20 -0.36 -3.90
CA PHE A 292 8.32 -0.17 -5.05
C PHE A 292 8.62 1.09 -5.88
N ASP A 293 9.82 1.67 -5.72
CA ASP A 293 10.17 2.95 -6.35
C ASP A 293 10.38 2.86 -7.87
N LEU A 294 10.62 1.64 -8.35
CA LEU A 294 10.91 1.32 -9.75
C LEU A 294 9.71 0.79 -10.54
N ASP A 295 8.52 0.85 -9.94
CA ASP A 295 7.27 0.39 -10.55
C ASP A 295 6.59 1.51 -11.38
N LEU A 296 5.47 1.17 -12.03
CA LEU A 296 4.66 2.08 -12.84
C LEU A 296 5.49 2.83 -13.89
N GLY A 297 6.29 2.04 -14.62
CA GLY A 297 7.07 2.52 -15.76
C GLY A 297 8.35 3.29 -15.40
N ALA A 298 8.85 3.19 -14.16
CA ALA A 298 10.13 3.78 -13.79
C ALA A 298 11.32 2.89 -14.21
N CYS A 299 12.33 3.51 -14.82
CA CYS A 299 13.61 2.89 -15.17
C CYS A 299 13.52 1.56 -15.93
N LEU A 300 12.53 1.42 -16.84
CA LEU A 300 12.44 0.27 -17.73
C LEU A 300 13.35 0.46 -18.95
N TRP A 301 14.26 -0.49 -19.15
CA TRP A 301 15.25 -0.46 -20.24
C TRP A 301 15.25 -1.77 -21.02
N SER A 302 15.52 -1.67 -22.32
CA SER A 302 15.53 -2.84 -23.20
C SER A 302 16.62 -3.85 -22.83
N ASP A 303 17.78 -3.37 -22.37
CA ASP A 303 18.94 -4.18 -21.99
C ASP A 303 18.67 -5.09 -20.77
N GLN A 304 17.82 -4.63 -19.85
CA GLN A 304 17.34 -5.43 -18.71
C GLN A 304 16.68 -6.73 -19.20
N PHE A 305 15.99 -6.70 -20.33
CA PHE A 305 15.27 -7.84 -20.91
C PHE A 305 16.04 -8.51 -22.05
N SER A 306 17.37 -8.43 -22.10
CA SER A 306 18.21 -8.86 -23.24
C SER A 306 17.99 -10.29 -23.77
N SER A 307 17.37 -11.18 -23.00
CA SER A 307 16.94 -12.52 -23.45
C SER A 307 15.69 -12.51 -24.34
N LYS A 308 14.94 -11.41 -24.38
CA LYS A 308 13.69 -11.27 -25.13
C LYS A 308 13.92 -10.74 -26.54
N SER A 309 13.20 -11.30 -27.50
CA SER A 309 13.35 -11.00 -28.94
C SER A 309 13.10 -9.53 -29.29
N TYR A 310 12.20 -8.86 -28.56
CA TYR A 310 11.84 -7.46 -28.79
C TYR A 310 12.94 -6.46 -28.44
N THR A 311 13.98 -6.87 -27.70
CA THR A 311 15.08 -5.98 -27.33
C THR A 311 15.95 -5.53 -28.50
N THR A 312 15.85 -6.23 -29.63
CA THR A 312 16.47 -5.82 -30.91
C THR A 312 15.93 -4.49 -31.43
N ALA A 313 14.77 -4.04 -30.95
CA ALA A 313 14.18 -2.74 -31.28
C ALA A 313 14.79 -1.56 -30.48
N GLY A 314 15.75 -1.81 -29.58
CA GLY A 314 16.36 -0.75 -28.77
C GLY A 314 15.34 -0.04 -27.88
N ASP A 315 15.37 1.29 -27.86
CA ASP A 315 14.46 2.10 -27.04
C ASP A 315 13.03 2.20 -27.61
N ASN A 316 12.74 1.62 -28.79
CA ASN A 316 11.44 1.66 -29.48
C ASN A 316 10.36 0.77 -28.87
N ILE A 317 10.48 0.47 -27.58
CA ILE A 317 9.64 -0.48 -26.88
C ILE A 317 8.56 0.25 -26.08
N GLN A 318 7.30 -0.01 -26.43
CA GLN A 318 6.15 0.33 -25.60
C GLN A 318 5.96 -0.76 -24.54
N PHE A 319 6.70 -0.67 -23.43
CA PHE A 319 6.59 -1.62 -22.31
C PHE A 319 5.16 -1.89 -21.84
N PRO A 320 4.25 -0.89 -21.74
CA PRO A 320 2.85 -1.12 -21.39
C PRO A 320 2.06 -2.04 -22.35
N ALA A 321 2.53 -2.20 -23.60
CA ALA A 321 1.91 -3.04 -24.64
C ALA A 321 2.37 -4.50 -24.61
N ILE A 322 3.44 -4.81 -23.87
CA ILE A 322 4.01 -6.17 -23.79
C ILE A 322 3.00 -7.10 -23.10
N ALA A 323 2.67 -8.23 -23.73
CA ALA A 323 1.82 -9.27 -23.15
C ALA A 323 2.54 -10.00 -22.01
N PHE A 324 1.80 -10.62 -21.08
CA PHE A 324 2.39 -11.30 -19.91
C PHE A 324 3.49 -12.29 -20.28
N LYS A 325 3.25 -13.13 -21.30
CA LYS A 325 4.21 -14.13 -21.80
C LYS A 325 5.52 -13.52 -22.32
N ASP A 326 5.45 -12.33 -22.91
CA ASP A 326 6.63 -11.64 -23.42
C ASP A 326 7.36 -10.88 -22.31
N PHE A 327 6.65 -10.50 -21.24
CA PHE A 327 7.21 -9.82 -20.07
C PHE A 327 7.99 -10.76 -19.14
N GLU A 328 7.40 -11.89 -18.75
CA GLU A 328 8.00 -12.83 -17.77
C GLU A 328 9.20 -13.60 -18.34
N LEU A 329 10.19 -13.96 -17.52
CA LEU A 329 11.44 -14.56 -17.99
C LEU A 329 11.45 -16.11 -17.99
N GLU A 330 10.44 -16.72 -18.60
CA GLU A 330 10.26 -18.16 -18.78
C GLU A 330 10.47 -18.97 -17.48
N HIS A 331 9.92 -18.48 -16.38
CA HIS A 331 10.04 -19.18 -15.11
C HIS A 331 9.26 -20.50 -15.15
N PRO A 332 9.87 -21.67 -14.83
CA PRO A 332 9.17 -22.95 -14.90
C PRO A 332 7.91 -23.03 -14.04
N ILE A 333 7.89 -22.35 -12.89
CA ILE A 333 6.69 -22.24 -12.04
C ILE A 333 5.56 -21.46 -12.74
N ILE A 334 5.88 -20.43 -13.54
CA ILE A 334 4.89 -19.65 -14.30
C ILE A 334 4.31 -20.47 -15.45
N LYS A 335 5.09 -21.36 -16.06
CA LYS A 335 4.55 -22.32 -17.03
C LYS A 335 3.44 -23.16 -16.40
N ILE A 336 3.69 -23.75 -15.22
CA ILE A 336 2.73 -24.61 -14.51
C ILE A 336 1.48 -23.83 -14.09
N LEU A 337 1.66 -22.59 -13.62
CA LEU A 337 0.57 -21.82 -12.99
C LEU A 337 -0.20 -20.90 -13.95
N VAL A 338 0.36 -20.58 -15.12
CA VAL A 338 -0.23 -19.62 -16.07
C VAL A 338 -0.23 -20.14 -17.50
N HIS A 339 0.90 -20.59 -18.06
CA HIS A 339 0.96 -20.87 -19.52
C HIS A 339 0.29 -22.19 -19.92
N ASP A 340 0.27 -23.18 -19.03
CA ASP A 340 -0.42 -24.46 -19.29
C ASP A 340 -1.95 -24.30 -19.22
N ASP A 341 -2.45 -23.41 -18.36
CA ASP A 341 -3.86 -22.99 -18.26
C ASP A 341 -3.93 -21.60 -17.59
N ASP A 342 -4.32 -20.56 -18.35
CA ASP A 342 -4.39 -19.19 -17.86
C ASP A 342 -5.75 -18.82 -17.26
N THR A 343 -6.69 -19.77 -17.15
CA THR A 343 -8.05 -19.50 -16.66
C THR A 343 -8.04 -18.84 -15.28
N ARG A 344 -7.32 -19.43 -14.31
CA ARG A 344 -7.20 -18.83 -12.97
C ARG A 344 -6.47 -17.49 -13.02
N PHE A 345 -5.41 -17.39 -13.81
CA PHE A 345 -4.63 -16.15 -13.91
C PHE A 345 -5.47 -15.01 -14.47
N ARG A 346 -6.35 -15.30 -15.44
CA ARG A 346 -7.31 -14.34 -15.99
C ARG A 346 -8.31 -13.87 -14.93
N GLU A 347 -8.85 -14.77 -14.11
CA GLU A 347 -9.72 -14.38 -12.97
C GLU A 347 -8.99 -13.43 -12.02
N ILE A 348 -7.73 -13.73 -11.70
CA ILE A 348 -6.88 -12.92 -10.81
C ILE A 348 -6.62 -11.53 -11.41
N ILE A 349 -6.25 -11.45 -12.69
CA ILE A 349 -6.05 -10.19 -13.41
C ILE A 349 -7.35 -9.38 -13.41
N GLY A 350 -8.48 -10.02 -13.71
CA GLY A 350 -9.81 -9.40 -13.69
C GLY A 350 -10.16 -8.82 -12.31
N ASP A 351 -9.86 -9.55 -11.24
CA ASP A 351 -10.09 -9.10 -9.87
C ASP A 351 -9.26 -7.86 -9.51
N VAL A 352 -7.95 -7.87 -9.81
CA VAL A 352 -7.05 -6.72 -9.56
C VAL A 352 -7.45 -5.50 -10.39
N VAL A 353 -7.73 -5.69 -11.69
CA VAL A 353 -8.13 -4.61 -12.60
C VAL A 353 -9.45 -3.99 -12.17
N SER A 354 -10.47 -4.82 -11.92
CA SER A 354 -11.78 -4.36 -11.47
C SER A 354 -11.69 -3.55 -10.18
N LYS A 355 -10.95 -4.04 -9.18
CA LYS A 355 -10.91 -3.40 -7.85
C LYS A 355 -10.06 -2.14 -7.80
N VAL A 356 -8.95 -2.12 -8.53
CA VAL A 356 -7.98 -1.03 -8.37
C VAL A 356 -7.19 -0.67 -9.61
N PHE A 357 -6.68 -1.60 -10.42
CA PHE A 357 -5.85 -1.26 -11.58
C PHE A 357 -6.69 -0.87 -12.81
N ASN A 358 -7.56 0.13 -12.66
CA ASN A 358 -8.37 0.70 -13.72
C ASN A 358 -8.32 2.23 -13.70
N PRO A 359 -8.55 2.89 -14.85
CA PRO A 359 -8.45 4.33 -14.94
C PRO A 359 -9.54 5.09 -14.18
N ASP A 360 -10.71 4.49 -13.92
CA ASP A 360 -11.75 5.13 -13.11
C ASP A 360 -11.37 5.21 -11.63
N THR A 361 -10.46 4.34 -11.18
CA THR A 361 -9.97 4.29 -9.80
C THR A 361 -8.64 5.04 -9.63
N LEU A 362 -7.63 4.72 -10.44
CA LEU A 362 -6.27 5.23 -10.20
C LEU A 362 -6.05 6.66 -10.69
N LEU A 363 -6.73 7.12 -11.75
CA LEU A 363 -6.50 8.50 -12.23
C LEU A 363 -7.02 9.53 -11.23
N PRO A 364 -8.24 9.41 -10.66
CA PRO A 364 -8.68 10.28 -9.58
C PRO A 364 -7.79 10.17 -8.34
N ARG A 365 -7.29 8.98 -8.03
CA ARG A 365 -6.38 8.78 -6.89
C ARG A 365 -5.05 9.49 -7.08
N ILE A 366 -4.49 9.48 -8.30
CA ILE A 366 -3.31 10.28 -8.65
C ILE A 366 -3.58 11.77 -8.43
N ASP A 367 -4.74 12.28 -8.85
CA ASP A 367 -5.08 13.69 -8.67
C ASP A 367 -5.22 14.09 -7.18
N GLU A 368 -5.77 13.20 -6.36
CA GLU A 368 -5.83 13.37 -4.90
C GLU A 368 -4.42 13.42 -4.27
N LEU A 369 -3.57 12.44 -4.60
CA LEU A 369 -2.20 12.38 -4.09
C LEU A 369 -1.38 13.57 -4.57
N LYS A 370 -1.47 13.93 -5.86
CA LYS A 370 -0.84 15.12 -6.46
C LYS A 370 -1.15 16.37 -5.65
N LYS A 371 -2.43 16.61 -5.36
CA LYS A 371 -2.85 17.76 -4.54
C LYS A 371 -2.31 17.71 -3.11
N LEU A 372 -2.24 16.53 -2.50
CA LEU A 372 -1.71 16.35 -1.15
C LEU A 372 -0.21 16.69 -1.07
N VAL A 373 0.59 16.19 -2.02
CA VAL A 373 2.06 16.26 -1.94
C VAL A 373 2.67 17.49 -2.60
N GLU A 374 1.96 18.13 -3.55
CA GLU A 374 2.44 19.31 -4.29
C GLU A 374 3.13 20.39 -3.43
N PRO A 375 2.53 20.91 -2.33
CA PRO A 375 3.17 21.95 -1.53
C PRO A 375 4.47 21.48 -0.87
N TYR A 376 4.58 20.20 -0.54
CA TYR A 376 5.75 19.62 0.12
C TYR A 376 6.88 19.34 -0.88
N ILE A 377 6.55 18.85 -2.07
CA ILE A 377 7.52 18.65 -3.15
C ILE A 377 8.09 20.00 -3.58
N LYS A 378 7.23 21.02 -3.75
CA LYS A 378 7.66 22.38 -4.07
C LYS A 378 8.67 22.91 -3.05
N LYS A 379 8.33 22.87 -1.75
CA LYS A 379 9.23 23.26 -0.67
C LYS A 379 10.53 22.46 -0.69
N ASN A 380 10.45 21.15 -0.90
CA ASN A 380 11.61 20.26 -0.93
C ASN A 380 12.58 20.58 -2.10
N ILE A 381 12.05 20.91 -3.28
CA ILE A 381 12.83 21.37 -4.45
C ILE A 381 13.47 22.73 -4.16
N GLU A 382 12.69 23.70 -3.67
CA GLU A 382 13.16 25.06 -3.37
C GLU A 382 14.28 25.07 -2.32
N THR A 383 14.19 24.24 -1.28
CA THR A 383 15.19 24.22 -0.21
C THR A 383 16.37 23.29 -0.49
N GLY A 384 16.22 22.29 -1.38
CA GLY A 384 17.21 21.24 -1.60
C GLY A 384 17.57 20.45 -0.33
N ALA A 385 16.61 20.29 0.57
CA ALA A 385 16.84 19.76 1.92
C ALA A 385 17.19 18.26 1.91
N GLY A 386 17.93 17.82 2.93
CA GLY A 386 18.34 16.43 3.08
C GLY A 386 19.44 15.95 2.13
N LYS A 387 19.98 16.82 1.25
CA LYS A 387 21.11 16.51 0.36
C LYS A 387 22.42 16.41 1.14
N ILE A 388 22.58 15.38 1.97
CA ILE A 388 23.75 15.24 2.84
C ILE A 388 24.95 14.60 2.13
N ASN A 389 24.76 13.76 1.12
CA ASN A 389 25.87 13.22 0.33
C ASN A 389 26.32 14.27 -0.71
N LYS A 390 27.47 14.91 -0.49
CA LYS A 390 27.99 15.98 -1.37
C LYS A 390 28.93 15.47 -2.46
N VAL A 391 29.39 14.23 -2.36
CA VAL A 391 30.30 13.61 -3.34
C VAL A 391 29.58 12.65 -4.28
N CYS A 392 28.26 12.52 -4.17
CA CYS A 392 27.44 11.63 -4.97
C CYS A 392 27.62 11.85 -6.49
N PRO A 393 27.73 10.77 -7.28
CA PRO A 393 27.71 10.86 -8.74
C PRO A 393 26.29 11.07 -9.29
N LYS A 394 25.25 10.69 -8.53
CA LYS A 394 23.85 10.68 -8.96
C LYS A 394 23.04 11.74 -8.24
N GLN A 395 22.42 12.65 -8.98
CA GLN A 395 21.65 13.79 -8.49
C GLN A 395 20.46 14.11 -9.39
N ALA A 396 19.52 13.17 -9.54
CA ALA A 396 18.32 13.36 -10.35
C ALA A 396 17.66 14.70 -9.97
N ASN A 397 17.41 15.54 -10.96
CA ASN A 397 17.10 16.95 -10.75
C ASN A 397 15.78 17.34 -11.40
N TRP A 398 14.70 16.93 -10.75
CA TRP A 398 13.33 17.21 -11.15
C TRP A 398 12.90 18.62 -10.77
N THR A 399 12.13 19.25 -11.65
CA THR A 399 11.44 20.52 -11.45
C THR A 399 9.98 20.29 -11.06
N MET A 400 9.25 21.37 -10.72
CA MET A 400 7.81 21.28 -10.52
C MET A 400 7.06 20.97 -11.83
N ASP A 401 7.57 21.42 -12.98
CA ASP A 401 6.96 21.10 -14.27
C ASP A 401 7.11 19.60 -14.57
N ASP A 402 8.29 19.02 -14.31
CA ASP A 402 8.52 17.57 -14.39
C ASP A 402 7.53 16.79 -13.49
N PHE A 403 7.32 17.25 -12.26
CA PHE A 403 6.33 16.67 -11.35
C PHE A 403 4.92 16.70 -11.95
N TYR A 404 4.48 17.87 -12.44
CA TYR A 404 3.14 18.02 -13.01
C TYR A 404 2.93 17.16 -14.24
N GLU A 405 3.91 17.14 -15.14
CA GLU A 405 3.86 16.41 -16.40
C GLU A 405 3.95 14.90 -16.21
N ASN A 406 4.80 14.41 -15.29
CA ASN A 406 4.92 12.97 -15.01
C ASN A 406 3.75 12.42 -14.20
N CYS A 407 3.00 13.25 -13.46
CA CYS A 407 1.70 12.83 -12.94
C CYS A 407 0.69 12.57 -14.07
N GLU A 408 0.86 13.21 -15.22
CA GLU A 408 -0.03 13.09 -16.37
C GLU A 408 0.52 12.08 -17.39
N TYR A 409 0.79 12.53 -18.61
CA TYR A 409 1.08 11.68 -19.76
C TYR A 409 2.50 11.78 -20.31
N THR A 410 3.36 12.57 -19.67
CA THR A 410 4.71 12.81 -20.19
C THR A 410 5.69 11.77 -19.66
N TYR A 411 6.33 11.05 -20.58
CA TYR A 411 7.47 10.19 -20.27
C TYR A 411 8.73 11.05 -20.19
N LEU A 412 9.22 11.23 -18.97
CA LEU A 412 10.42 12.04 -18.71
C LEU A 412 11.68 11.19 -18.74
N TYR A 413 12.78 11.82 -19.18
CA TYR A 413 14.11 11.24 -19.17
C TYR A 413 15.16 12.27 -18.70
N ASP A 414 15.72 12.03 -17.53
CA ASP A 414 16.95 12.67 -17.04
C ASP A 414 18.16 12.01 -17.71
N THR A 415 18.70 12.69 -18.73
CA THR A 415 19.79 12.18 -19.57
C THR A 415 21.16 12.19 -18.88
N LYS A 416 21.30 12.86 -17.73
CA LYS A 416 22.58 12.91 -16.98
C LYS A 416 22.71 11.74 -16.01
N ASP A 417 21.63 11.42 -15.30
CA ASP A 417 21.63 10.35 -14.30
C ASP A 417 20.99 9.04 -14.79
N TYR A 418 20.61 9.00 -16.07
CA TYR A 418 20.01 7.83 -16.72
C TYR A 418 18.75 7.34 -16.00
N VAL A 419 17.88 8.28 -15.62
CA VAL A 419 16.60 7.98 -14.96
C VAL A 419 15.48 8.41 -15.89
N LYS A 420 14.63 7.47 -16.29
CA LYS A 420 13.45 7.74 -17.11
C LYS A 420 12.22 7.13 -16.47
N ALA A 421 11.07 7.77 -16.59
CA ALA A 421 9.84 7.29 -16.02
C ALA A 421 8.63 7.69 -16.87
N PHE A 422 7.77 6.74 -17.24
CA PHE A 422 6.51 7.03 -17.90
C PHE A 422 5.65 8.00 -17.05
N GLY A 423 4.78 8.77 -17.69
CA GLY A 423 3.74 9.47 -16.95
C GLY A 423 2.84 8.46 -16.24
N LEU A 424 2.45 8.70 -14.98
CA LEU A 424 1.66 7.75 -14.19
C LEU A 424 0.34 7.41 -14.88
N LYS A 425 -0.40 8.43 -15.35
CA LYS A 425 -1.67 8.24 -16.05
C LYS A 425 -1.48 7.57 -17.42
N ASP A 426 -0.38 7.88 -18.12
CA ASP A 426 -0.05 7.21 -19.38
C ASP A 426 0.25 5.71 -19.18
N TRP A 427 1.12 5.36 -18.22
CA TRP A 427 1.43 3.96 -17.90
C TRP A 427 0.16 3.17 -17.60
N ILE A 428 -0.65 3.66 -16.65
CA ILE A 428 -1.87 2.99 -16.21
C ILE A 428 -2.83 2.79 -17.38
N ARG A 429 -3.09 3.83 -18.18
CA ARG A 429 -4.04 3.73 -19.28
C ARG A 429 -3.54 2.82 -20.40
N ARG A 430 -2.26 2.92 -20.80
CA ARG A 430 -1.71 2.04 -21.83
C ARG A 430 -1.71 0.59 -21.36
N ARG A 431 -1.25 0.31 -20.14
CA ARG A 431 -1.26 -1.05 -19.58
C ARG A 431 -2.69 -1.58 -19.45
N TYR A 432 -3.62 -0.77 -18.92
CA TYR A 432 -5.03 -1.13 -18.80
C TYR A 432 -5.62 -1.52 -20.16
N ASN A 433 -5.40 -0.72 -21.21
CA ASN A 433 -5.89 -1.02 -22.56
C ASN A 433 -5.34 -2.36 -23.08
N THR A 434 -4.04 -2.62 -22.87
CA THR A 434 -3.40 -3.89 -23.24
C THR A 434 -4.05 -5.07 -22.54
N VAL A 435 -4.18 -5.02 -21.21
CA VAL A 435 -4.74 -6.15 -20.45
C VAL A 435 -6.22 -6.32 -20.71
N ALA A 436 -6.97 -5.23 -20.91
CA ALA A 436 -8.39 -5.30 -21.21
C ALA A 436 -8.65 -5.97 -22.57
N ALA A 437 -7.85 -5.66 -23.58
CA ALA A 437 -7.98 -6.27 -24.90
C ALA A 437 -7.51 -7.74 -24.92
N TYR A 438 -6.48 -8.08 -24.15
CA TYR A 438 -5.94 -9.45 -24.09
C TYR A 438 -6.82 -10.40 -23.26
N TYR A 439 -7.25 -9.97 -22.07
CA TYR A 439 -8.02 -10.80 -21.13
C TYR A 439 -9.54 -10.65 -21.28
N GLY A 440 -10.00 -9.73 -22.13
CA GLY A 440 -11.43 -9.49 -22.34
C GLY A 440 -12.07 -8.84 -21.12
N ILE A 441 -11.66 -7.61 -20.82
CA ILE A 441 -12.23 -6.78 -19.75
C ILE A 441 -13.08 -5.70 -20.42
N ASP A 442 -14.31 -5.53 -19.93
CA ASP A 442 -15.23 -4.50 -20.41
C ASP A 442 -14.76 -3.12 -19.91
N ASP A 443 -14.66 -2.16 -20.83
CA ASP A 443 -14.04 -0.86 -20.56
C ASP A 443 -14.91 0.09 -19.73
N LYS A 444 -16.20 -0.21 -19.55
CA LYS A 444 -17.16 0.57 -18.77
C LYS A 444 -17.37 0.02 -17.37
N THR A 445 -17.30 -1.29 -17.22
CA THR A 445 -17.55 -1.99 -15.95
C THR A 445 -16.27 -2.49 -15.30
N HIS A 446 -15.14 -2.52 -16.02
CA HIS A 446 -13.86 -3.08 -15.59
C HIS A 446 -13.92 -4.56 -15.17
N LYS A 447 -15.01 -5.27 -15.52
CA LYS A 447 -15.22 -6.69 -15.24
C LYS A 447 -14.83 -7.56 -16.44
N LEU A 448 -14.52 -8.82 -16.18
CA LEU A 448 -14.29 -9.82 -17.24
C LEU A 448 -15.56 -10.05 -18.06
N ILE A 449 -15.40 -10.13 -19.37
CA ILE A 449 -16.45 -10.49 -20.33
C ILE A 449 -16.57 -12.00 -20.38
N GLU A 450 -17.80 -12.52 -20.28
CA GLU A 450 -18.10 -13.93 -20.47
C GLU A 450 -19.11 -14.14 -21.62
N PRO A 451 -18.85 -15.08 -22.55
CA PRO A 451 -17.64 -15.91 -22.66
C PRO A 451 -16.38 -15.10 -23.04
N ARG A 452 -15.18 -15.61 -22.70
CA ARG A 452 -13.89 -14.96 -23.02
C ARG A 452 -13.79 -14.64 -24.53
N PRO A 453 -13.57 -13.37 -24.91
CA PRO A 453 -13.32 -13.01 -26.30
C PRO A 453 -11.90 -13.41 -26.75
N GLU A 454 -11.70 -13.47 -28.06
CA GLU A 454 -10.37 -13.71 -28.66
C GLU A 454 -9.35 -12.65 -28.18
N PRO A 455 -8.18 -13.06 -27.63
CA PRO A 455 -7.16 -12.13 -27.17
C PRO A 455 -6.65 -11.21 -28.30
N LYS A 456 -6.57 -9.91 -28.00
CA LYS A 456 -5.98 -8.92 -28.90
C LYS A 456 -4.62 -8.48 -28.40
N TYR A 457 -3.66 -8.36 -29.32
CA TYR A 457 -2.29 -7.93 -29.05
C TYR A 457 -2.07 -6.52 -29.58
N PHE A 458 -1.30 -5.72 -28.84
CA PHE A 458 -0.83 -4.42 -29.29
C PHE A 458 0.61 -4.55 -29.81
N PRO A 459 0.99 -3.78 -30.85
CA PRO A 459 2.39 -3.67 -31.21
C PRO A 459 3.16 -3.05 -30.02
N TYR A 460 4.21 -3.73 -29.57
CA TYR A 460 5.10 -3.22 -28.54
C TYR A 460 6.36 -2.58 -29.14
N VAL A 461 6.56 -2.68 -30.45
CA VAL A 461 7.56 -1.90 -31.19
C VAL A 461 6.81 -0.83 -31.97
N GLU A 462 7.02 0.42 -31.59
CA GLU A 462 6.41 1.59 -32.23
C GLU A 462 7.48 2.65 -32.52
N ASP A 463 7.18 3.55 -33.47
CA ASP A 463 8.03 4.71 -33.71
C ASP A 463 8.11 5.56 -32.43
N ASN A 464 9.33 5.97 -32.09
CA ASN A 464 9.59 6.87 -30.98
C ASN A 464 10.54 7.99 -31.41
N TYR A 465 10.60 9.04 -30.60
CA TYR A 465 11.71 9.98 -30.64
C TYR A 465 11.91 10.62 -29.27
N ILE A 466 13.13 11.09 -29.02
CA ILE A 466 13.48 11.79 -27.80
C ILE A 466 13.60 13.29 -28.12
N GLU A 467 12.75 14.09 -27.50
CA GLU A 467 12.78 15.54 -27.57
C GLU A 467 13.60 16.11 -26.42
N ARG A 468 14.72 16.76 -26.72
CA ARG A 468 15.52 17.47 -25.70
C ARG A 468 14.81 18.76 -25.30
N VAL A 469 14.46 18.87 -24.01
CA VAL A 469 13.82 20.07 -23.44
C VAL A 469 14.85 20.98 -22.80
N THR A 470 15.84 20.40 -22.10
CA THR A 470 16.98 21.13 -21.54
C THR A 470 18.29 20.38 -21.81
N ASP A 471 19.41 20.88 -21.26
CA ASP A 471 20.70 20.17 -21.31
C ASP A 471 20.69 18.84 -20.53
N ARG A 472 19.69 18.65 -19.66
CA ARG A 472 19.53 17.49 -18.79
C ARG A 472 18.25 16.71 -19.07
N MET A 473 17.12 17.40 -19.26
CA MET A 473 15.79 16.82 -19.39
C MET A 473 15.40 16.60 -20.85
N ALA A 474 14.77 15.46 -21.11
CA ALA A 474 14.17 15.11 -22.38
C ALA A 474 12.81 14.44 -22.20
N HIS A 475 11.93 14.58 -23.19
CA HIS A 475 10.65 13.90 -23.27
C HIS A 475 10.75 12.75 -24.27
N HIS A 476 10.34 11.57 -23.86
CA HIS A 476 10.33 10.39 -24.72
C HIS A 476 8.93 10.18 -25.29
N HIS A 477 8.78 10.41 -26.59
CA HIS A 477 7.50 10.22 -27.28
C HIS A 477 7.46 8.80 -27.85
N ILE A 478 6.54 7.97 -27.36
CA ILE A 478 6.36 6.59 -27.81
C ILE A 478 4.95 6.42 -28.34
N GLY A 479 4.85 6.04 -29.61
CA GLY A 479 3.58 5.76 -30.24
C GLY A 479 2.67 6.97 -30.33
N ASN A 480 1.40 6.72 -30.66
CA ASN A 480 0.40 7.78 -30.71
C ASN A 480 -0.02 8.22 -29.30
N PRO A 481 -0.35 9.52 -29.11
CA PRO A 481 -1.00 9.98 -27.89
C PRO A 481 -2.31 9.22 -27.65
N LEU A 482 -2.56 8.88 -26.38
CA LEU A 482 -3.84 8.28 -26.00
C LEU A 482 -4.99 9.29 -26.24
N PRO A 483 -6.18 8.82 -26.67
CA PRO A 483 -7.34 9.70 -26.74
C PRO A 483 -7.68 10.25 -25.34
N PRO A 484 -8.35 11.42 -25.25
CA PRO A 484 -8.84 11.93 -23.98
C PRO A 484 -9.69 10.89 -23.24
N TYR A 485 -9.60 10.89 -21.90
CA TYR A 485 -10.39 10.02 -21.05
C TYR A 485 -10.87 10.78 -19.84
N THR A 486 -12.13 10.55 -19.48
CA THR A 486 -12.75 11.14 -18.30
C THR A 486 -13.14 10.00 -17.37
N PRO A 487 -12.50 9.89 -16.20
CA PRO A 487 -12.85 8.87 -15.21
C PRO A 487 -14.33 8.95 -14.81
N ASN A 488 -14.99 7.80 -14.72
CA ASN A 488 -16.27 7.67 -14.04
C ASN A 488 -16.03 7.74 -12.52
N THR A 489 -16.18 8.93 -11.95
CA THR A 489 -15.99 9.16 -10.51
C THR A 489 -17.01 8.45 -9.60
N SER A 490 -18.01 7.77 -10.18
CA SER A 490 -18.98 6.94 -9.44
C SER A 490 -18.66 5.45 -9.50
N TYR A 491 -17.62 5.05 -10.26
CA TYR A 491 -17.17 3.67 -10.27
C TYR A 491 -16.59 3.28 -8.91
N GLU A 492 -17.13 2.22 -8.33
CA GLU A 492 -16.61 1.63 -7.10
C GLU A 492 -16.78 0.10 -7.19
N ASP A 493 -15.72 -0.64 -6.88
CA ASP A 493 -15.78 -2.09 -6.66
C ASP A 493 -15.20 -2.41 -5.27
N ASN A 494 -16.04 -2.20 -4.26
CA ASN A 494 -15.69 -2.42 -2.85
C ASN A 494 -15.95 -3.88 -2.43
N THR A 495 -16.15 -4.79 -3.39
CA THR A 495 -16.32 -6.21 -3.07
C THR A 495 -15.08 -6.73 -2.35
N VAL A 496 -15.27 -7.60 -1.36
CA VAL A 496 -14.14 -8.24 -0.70
C VAL A 496 -13.36 -9.04 -1.75
N PRO A 497 -12.01 -8.97 -1.70
CA PRO A 497 -11.09 -10.00 -2.13
C PRO A 497 -11.68 -11.36 -2.51
N VAL A 498 -12.15 -11.65 -3.74
CA VAL A 498 -12.60 -13.05 -4.01
C VAL A 498 -11.39 -14.00 -3.92
N ILE A 499 -10.24 -13.45 -4.26
CA ILE A 499 -8.91 -14.04 -4.21
C ILE A 499 -8.04 -12.96 -3.60
N GLY A 500 -7.13 -13.26 -2.68
CA GLY A 500 -6.20 -12.23 -2.19
C GLY A 500 -6.43 -11.82 -0.74
N VAL A 501 -6.29 -12.75 0.19
CA VAL A 501 -5.71 -12.54 1.52
C VAL A 501 -5.03 -13.87 1.83
N ASN A 502 -3.95 -13.85 2.60
CA ASN A 502 -3.34 -15.10 3.04
C ASN A 502 -4.29 -15.93 3.92
N GLN A 503 -4.52 -17.19 3.54
CA GLN A 503 -5.49 -18.06 4.21
C GLN A 503 -5.17 -18.28 5.69
N PHE A 504 -3.89 -18.43 6.03
CA PHE A 504 -3.45 -18.58 7.42
C PHE A 504 -3.72 -17.30 8.23
N ALA A 505 -3.50 -16.11 7.64
CA ALA A 505 -3.87 -14.85 8.27
C ALA A 505 -5.39 -14.77 8.53
N LEU A 506 -6.23 -15.17 7.57
CA LEU A 506 -7.68 -15.24 7.76
C LEU A 506 -8.08 -16.19 8.88
N GLU A 507 -7.50 -17.39 8.91
CA GLU A 507 -7.76 -18.40 9.94
C GLU A 507 -7.32 -17.94 11.33
N ASN A 508 -6.15 -17.29 11.42
CA ASN A 508 -5.66 -16.77 12.69
C ASN A 508 -6.47 -15.58 13.19
N LYS A 509 -6.92 -14.69 12.30
CA LYS A 509 -7.86 -13.64 12.69
C LYS A 509 -9.17 -14.21 13.24
N LYS A 510 -9.70 -15.29 12.64
CA LYS A 510 -10.85 -16.02 13.18
C LYS A 510 -10.59 -16.63 14.57
N LYS A 511 -9.38 -17.17 14.80
CA LYS A 511 -8.98 -17.73 16.11
C LYS A 511 -8.73 -16.66 17.17
N GLN A 512 -8.12 -15.53 16.80
CA GLN A 512 -7.90 -14.41 17.72
C GLN A 512 -9.23 -13.69 18.05
N GLY A 513 -10.17 -13.67 17.11
CA GLY A 513 -11.57 -13.30 17.37
C GLY A 513 -12.34 -14.31 18.25
N SER A 514 -11.75 -15.47 18.59
CA SER A 514 -12.33 -16.46 19.50
C SER A 514 -11.72 -16.45 20.90
N SER A 515 -10.89 -15.44 21.24
CA SER A 515 -10.32 -15.26 22.58
C SER A 515 -10.74 -13.95 23.25
N GLU A 516 -11.95 -13.46 22.99
CA GLU A 516 -12.60 -12.64 23.99
C GLU A 516 -12.98 -13.56 25.17
N GLN A 517 -12.57 -13.16 26.38
CA GLN A 517 -13.14 -13.71 27.61
C GLN A 517 -14.66 -13.77 27.46
N PRO A 518 -15.36 -14.77 28.04
CA PRO A 518 -16.81 -14.82 27.97
C PRO A 518 -17.38 -13.56 28.59
N LYS A 519 -17.72 -12.57 27.75
CA LYS A 519 -18.87 -11.73 28.02
C LYS A 519 -20.02 -12.71 28.05
N GLU A 520 -20.71 -12.77 29.19
CA GLU A 520 -22.00 -13.43 29.26
C GLU A 520 -22.86 -12.93 28.11
N THR A 521 -22.94 -13.71 27.03
CA THR A 521 -23.95 -13.54 26.01
C THR A 521 -25.24 -14.02 26.64
N THR A 522 -25.93 -13.09 27.28
CA THR A 522 -27.36 -13.24 27.52
C THR A 522 -28.00 -13.41 26.15
N GLU A 523 -28.42 -14.62 25.81
CA GLU A 523 -29.33 -14.89 24.68
C GLU A 523 -30.44 -13.84 24.70
N CYS A 524 -30.56 -13.01 23.65
CA CYS A 524 -31.70 -12.11 23.55
C CYS A 524 -32.98 -12.93 23.43
N TRP A 525 -34.06 -12.40 24.00
CA TRP A 525 -35.37 -13.04 23.99
C TRP A 525 -35.87 -13.33 22.57
N SER A 526 -35.54 -12.50 21.57
CA SER A 526 -35.99 -12.66 20.18
C SER A 526 -35.36 -13.86 19.47
N SER A 527 -34.19 -14.34 19.92
CA SER A 527 -33.55 -15.54 19.37
C SER A 527 -34.45 -16.77 19.52
N LYS A 528 -35.24 -16.84 20.60
CA LYS A 528 -36.20 -17.93 20.84
C LYS A 528 -37.36 -17.92 19.84
N LEU A 529 -37.60 -16.79 19.18
CA LEU A 529 -38.64 -16.60 18.17
C LEU A 529 -38.09 -16.67 16.74
N GLY A 530 -36.79 -16.98 16.57
CA GLY A 530 -36.13 -17.08 15.26
C GLY A 530 -35.59 -15.77 14.70
N TYR A 531 -35.54 -14.69 15.50
CA TYR A 531 -35.06 -13.37 15.07
C TYR A 531 -33.76 -12.98 15.78
N LYS A 532 -32.88 -12.26 15.07
CA LYS A 532 -31.59 -11.82 15.59
C LYS A 532 -31.77 -10.78 16.72
N CYS A 533 -30.74 -10.61 17.54
CA CYS A 533 -30.68 -9.48 18.48
C CYS A 533 -30.32 -8.20 17.69
N CYS A 534 -30.87 -7.05 18.05
CA CYS A 534 -30.45 -5.80 17.42
C CYS A 534 -29.01 -5.47 17.82
N SER A 535 -28.15 -5.25 16.83
CA SER A 535 -26.70 -5.03 17.03
C SER A 535 -26.40 -3.79 17.84
N ARG A 536 -27.31 -2.80 17.84
CA ARG A 536 -27.19 -1.56 18.63
C ARG A 536 -27.74 -1.68 20.06
N GLY A 537 -28.26 -2.85 20.47
CA GLY A 537 -28.79 -3.08 21.81
C GLY A 537 -29.85 -2.03 22.19
N CYS A 538 -29.72 -1.41 23.36
CA CYS A 538 -30.62 -0.36 23.87
C CYS A 538 -30.68 0.92 23.03
N ASN A 539 -29.73 1.12 22.09
CA ASN A 539 -29.68 2.28 21.21
C ASN A 539 -30.37 2.02 19.86
N THR A 540 -31.02 0.87 19.71
CA THR A 540 -31.82 0.56 18.52
C THR A 540 -33.11 1.36 18.57
N ALA A 541 -33.46 2.02 17.47
CA ALA A 541 -34.77 2.64 17.33
C ALA A 541 -35.87 1.57 17.39
N VAL A 542 -36.80 1.71 18.32
CA VAL A 542 -37.90 0.77 18.49
C VAL A 542 -38.97 1.08 17.44
N VAL A 543 -39.27 0.09 16.60
CA VAL A 543 -40.25 0.18 15.51
C VAL A 543 -41.65 -0.24 16.01
N VAL A 544 -41.72 -1.28 16.83
CA VAL A 544 -42.97 -1.75 17.46
C VAL A 544 -42.66 -2.47 18.77
N THR A 545 -43.59 -2.42 19.72
CA THR A 545 -43.51 -3.21 20.96
C THR A 545 -44.75 -4.07 21.07
N ASP A 546 -44.59 -5.37 21.35
CA ASP A 546 -45.67 -6.33 21.54
C ASP A 546 -45.51 -7.11 22.85
N ASN A 547 -46.20 -8.25 22.98
CA ASN A 547 -46.17 -9.08 24.18
C ASN A 547 -44.83 -9.82 24.38
N ASP A 548 -44.01 -9.94 23.33
CA ASP A 548 -42.72 -10.63 23.37
C ASP A 548 -41.58 -9.65 23.69
N GLY A 549 -41.67 -8.41 23.20
CA GLY A 549 -40.75 -7.34 23.55
C GLY A 549 -40.74 -6.17 22.57
N ALA A 550 -39.68 -5.36 22.63
CA ALA A 550 -39.48 -4.22 21.75
C ALA A 550 -38.67 -4.63 20.52
N TRP A 551 -39.18 -4.33 19.33
CA TRP A 551 -38.60 -4.76 18.06
C TRP A 551 -37.96 -3.58 17.31
N GLY A 552 -36.80 -3.82 16.71
CA GLY A 552 -36.11 -2.92 15.79
C GLY A 552 -36.00 -3.53 14.39
N VAL A 553 -35.56 -2.72 13.44
CA VAL A 553 -35.25 -3.17 12.07
C VAL A 553 -33.84 -2.74 11.70
N GLU A 554 -32.98 -3.70 11.35
CA GLU A 554 -31.59 -3.47 10.93
C GLU A 554 -31.36 -4.18 9.59
N ASN A 555 -30.83 -3.47 8.59
CA ASN A 555 -30.61 -3.99 7.23
C ASN A 555 -31.86 -4.62 6.56
N GLY A 556 -33.05 -4.14 6.92
CA GLY A 556 -34.32 -4.67 6.43
C GLY A 556 -34.80 -5.95 7.11
N GLU A 557 -34.11 -6.43 8.14
CA GLU A 557 -34.48 -7.61 8.94
C GLU A 557 -34.96 -7.19 10.34
N TRP A 558 -35.95 -7.92 10.88
CA TRP A 558 -36.45 -7.73 12.25
C TRP A 558 -35.47 -8.25 13.29
N CYS A 559 -35.31 -7.48 14.38
CA CYS A 559 -34.46 -7.85 15.49
C CYS A 559 -35.09 -7.47 16.84
N GLY A 560 -34.75 -8.20 17.91
CA GLY A 560 -35.19 -7.88 19.27
C GLY A 560 -34.26 -6.88 19.96
N VAL A 561 -34.84 -5.81 20.49
CA VAL A 561 -34.13 -4.79 21.26
C VAL A 561 -33.91 -5.31 22.69
N GLN A 562 -32.66 -5.34 23.15
CA GLN A 562 -32.26 -5.88 24.44
C GLN A 562 -32.32 -4.82 25.56
N CYS A 563 -33.49 -4.23 25.80
CA CYS A 563 -33.71 -3.34 26.95
C CYS A 563 -35.15 -3.36 27.43
N ASP A 564 -35.35 -3.05 28.71
CA ASP A 564 -36.67 -2.73 29.23
C ASP A 564 -37.06 -1.32 28.75
N VAL A 565 -37.86 -1.26 27.68
CA VAL A 565 -38.40 -0.03 27.09
C VAL A 565 -39.19 0.82 28.10
N ASN A 566 -39.58 0.27 29.25
CA ASN A 566 -40.29 1.02 30.30
C ASN A 566 -39.35 1.72 31.29
N SER A 567 -38.02 1.56 31.17
CA SER A 567 -37.02 2.14 32.09
C SER A 567 -36.16 3.25 31.46
N TYR A 568 -36.57 3.85 30.34
CA TYR A 568 -35.78 4.87 29.67
C TYR A 568 -35.60 6.11 30.54
N GLU A 569 -34.35 6.51 30.75
CA GLU A 569 -33.96 7.66 31.57
C GLU A 569 -34.09 8.99 30.79
N CYS A 570 -34.25 8.92 29.46
CA CYS A 570 -34.40 10.07 28.56
C CYS A 570 -35.61 9.96 27.63
N PRO A 571 -36.29 11.08 27.34
CA PRO A 571 -37.50 11.12 26.51
C PRO A 571 -37.37 10.48 25.12
N ASN A 572 -36.22 10.67 24.45
CA ASN A 572 -36.02 10.20 23.07
C ASN A 572 -35.14 8.96 22.94
N GLN A 573 -34.86 8.26 24.05
CA GLN A 573 -34.12 7.00 24.00
C GLN A 573 -34.88 5.92 23.23
N LYS A 574 -36.22 5.89 23.37
CA LYS A 574 -37.12 5.05 22.57
C LYS A 574 -37.01 5.28 21.05
N ASN A 575 -36.61 6.47 20.63
CA ASN A 575 -36.46 6.86 19.23
C ASN A 575 -35.04 6.60 18.68
N GLY A 576 -34.19 5.90 19.44
CA GLY A 576 -32.83 5.53 19.03
C GLY A 576 -31.76 6.57 19.35
N TYR A 577 -32.08 7.60 20.13
CA TYR A 577 -31.11 8.62 20.55
C TYR A 577 -30.54 8.30 21.93
N PRO A 578 -29.21 8.23 22.10
CA PRO A 578 -28.61 7.96 23.41
C PRO A 578 -28.95 9.08 24.42
N CYS A 579 -28.93 8.76 25.70
CA CYS A 579 -28.97 9.77 26.75
C CYS A 579 -27.68 10.59 26.77
N CYS A 580 -27.78 11.91 26.91
CA CYS A 580 -26.62 12.74 27.17
C CYS A 580 -26.02 12.40 28.53
N GLN A 581 -24.69 12.39 28.63
CA GLN A 581 -23.98 12.25 29.90
C GLN A 581 -23.98 13.56 30.69
N THR A 582 -24.09 14.68 29.98
CA THR A 582 -24.19 16.04 30.52
C THR A 582 -25.60 16.60 30.38
N CYS A 583 -25.91 17.62 31.18
CA CYS A 583 -27.18 18.34 31.11
C CYS A 583 -27.11 19.58 30.20
N ASP A 584 -26.10 19.65 29.32
CA ASP A 584 -25.85 20.78 28.44
C ASP A 584 -26.81 20.76 27.25
N VAL A 585 -27.82 21.62 27.30
CA VAL A 585 -28.85 21.71 26.24
C VAL A 585 -28.31 22.51 25.06
N TYR A 586 -28.16 21.82 23.93
CA TYR A 586 -27.79 22.41 22.65
C TYR A 586 -29.02 22.90 21.86
N LEU A 587 -30.13 22.15 21.92
CA LEU A 587 -31.37 22.46 21.20
C LEU A 587 -32.59 22.06 22.03
N THR A 588 -33.72 22.76 21.88
CA THR A 588 -35.02 22.35 22.42
C THR A 588 -36.07 22.49 21.33
N ASP A 589 -36.83 21.43 21.10
CA ASP A 589 -37.91 21.39 20.12
C ASP A 589 -39.16 20.69 20.70
N ALA A 590 -40.08 20.26 19.84
CA ALA A 590 -41.32 19.59 20.23
C ALA A 590 -41.10 18.19 20.82
N ASP A 591 -39.96 17.56 20.51
CA ASP A 591 -39.64 16.20 20.93
C ASP A 591 -38.81 16.19 22.22
N GLY A 592 -38.18 17.31 22.60
CA GLY A 592 -37.59 17.49 23.93
C GLY A 592 -36.36 18.39 23.94
N LYS A 593 -35.54 18.23 24.98
CA LYS A 593 -34.23 18.89 25.12
C LYS A 593 -33.14 17.95 24.59
N TRP A 594 -32.22 18.52 23.83
CA TRP A 594 -31.18 17.78 23.10
C TRP A 594 -29.79 18.34 23.41
N GLY A 595 -28.80 17.45 23.51
CA GLY A 595 -27.39 17.77 23.61
C GLY A 595 -26.60 17.19 22.42
N VAL A 596 -25.34 17.60 22.28
CA VAL A 596 -24.42 17.07 21.27
C VAL A 596 -23.11 16.67 21.96
N GLU A 597 -22.82 15.37 21.98
CA GLU A 597 -21.63 14.80 22.62
C GLU A 597 -20.84 13.97 21.60
N ASN A 598 -19.53 14.20 21.51
CA ASN A 598 -18.66 13.55 20.52
C ASN A 598 -19.16 13.65 19.07
N GLY A 599 -19.83 14.76 18.73
CA GLY A 599 -20.40 15.00 17.40
C GLY A 599 -21.71 14.28 17.12
N ASN A 600 -22.31 13.60 18.10
CA ASN A 600 -23.57 12.88 17.97
C ASN A 600 -24.68 13.52 18.80
N TRP A 601 -25.91 13.48 18.29
CA TRP A 601 -27.09 13.94 19.01
C TRP A 601 -27.48 12.98 20.14
N CYS A 602 -27.79 13.54 21.30
CA CYS A 602 -28.27 12.81 22.46
C CYS A 602 -29.50 13.52 23.07
N SER A 603 -30.37 12.75 23.71
CA SER A 603 -31.54 13.26 24.44
C SER A 603 -31.13 13.62 25.86
N ILE A 604 -31.52 14.80 26.35
CA ILE A 604 -31.23 15.21 27.72
C ILE A 604 -32.11 14.43 28.69
N LYS A 605 -31.53 13.98 29.82
CA LYS A 605 -32.24 13.26 30.87
C LYS A 605 -33.31 14.13 31.50
N ASP A 606 -34.46 13.54 31.87
CA ASP A 606 -35.48 14.28 32.63
C ASP A 606 -34.96 14.71 34.00
N SER A 607 -34.04 13.95 34.60
CA SER A 607 -33.39 14.26 35.89
C SER A 607 -32.45 15.46 35.87
N CYS A 608 -32.15 16.02 34.70
CA CYS A 608 -31.32 17.23 34.57
C CYS A 608 -32.04 18.51 35.02
N PHE A 609 -33.37 18.48 35.21
CA PHE A 609 -34.18 19.67 35.48
C PHE A 609 -35.29 19.46 36.51
#